data_AF-A0A7V8RAE2-F1
#
_entry.id   AF-A0A7V8RAE2-F1
#
_cell.length_a   1.000
_cell.length_b   1.000
_cell.length_c   1.000
_cell.angle_alpha   90.00
_cell.angle_beta   90.00
_cell.angle_gamma   90.00
#
_symmetry.space_group_name_H-M   'P 1'
#
loop_
_entity.id
_entity.type
_entity.pdbx_description
1 polymer ?
#
loop_
_entity_poly.entity_id
_entity_poly.type
_entity_poly.pdbx_seq_one_letter_code
_entity_poly.pdbx_strand_id
1 'polypeptide(L)'
;MMLFQTLGPIISIVVAIGTAGWVANTWLRIKNGYPLESSWGKPIYPKADLESVERIKLLSQENAQLRAELGSIKDRLGNVERIVTDDAHRLTHEIEALRDKRAN
;
A
#
# COMPACT_ATOMS: atom_id res chain seq x y z
N MET A 1 -22.55 30.01 53.42
CA MET A 1 -23.67 30.29 52.50
C MET A 1 -23.31 31.27 51.39
N MET A 2 -22.63 32.40 51.66
CA MET A 2 -22.36 33.43 50.64
C MET A 2 -21.46 32.99 49.48
N LEU A 3 -20.47 32.11 49.72
CA LEU A 3 -19.54 31.64 48.68
C LEU A 3 -20.24 30.87 47.53
N PHE A 4 -21.28 30.09 47.85
CA PHE A 4 -22.01 29.30 46.85
C PHE A 4 -22.92 30.16 45.99
N GLN A 5 -23.51 31.22 46.57
CA GLN A 5 -24.35 32.17 45.82
C GLN A 5 -23.55 33.05 44.87
N THR A 6 -22.30 33.39 45.21
CA THR A 6 -21.44 34.21 44.34
C THR A 6 -20.66 33.39 43.31
N LEU A 7 -20.17 32.20 43.68
CA LEU A 7 -19.37 31.36 42.77
C LEU A 7 -20.20 30.39 41.95
N GLY A 8 -21.38 29.97 42.42
CA GLY A 8 -22.27 29.04 41.72
C GLY A 8 -22.62 29.48 40.28
N PRO A 9 -23.03 30.75 40.06
CA PRO A 9 -23.32 31.26 38.71
C PRO A 9 -22.09 31.30 37.79
N ILE A 10 -20.91 31.62 38.34
CA ILE A 10 -19.67 31.68 37.56
C ILE A 10 -19.26 30.26 37.12
N ILE A 11 -19.35 29.29 38.04
CA ILE A 11 -19.03 27.89 37.76
C ILE A 11 -19.98 27.32 36.69
N SER A 12 -21.29 27.62 36.77
CA SER A 12 -22.26 27.11 35.79
C SER A 12 -22.02 27.68 34.39
N ILE A 13 -21.67 28.96 34.27
CA ILE A 13 -21.32 29.57 32.98
C ILE A 13 -20.08 28.93 32.38
N VAL A 14 -19.03 28.71 33.17
CA VAL A 14 -17.78 28.09 32.69
C VAL A 14 -18.04 26.66 32.21
N VAL A 15 -18.82 25.87 32.94
CA VAL A 15 -19.19 24.50 32.55
C VAL A 15 -20.05 24.49 31.28
N ALA A 16 -21.01 25.43 31.16
CA ALA A 16 -21.85 25.55 29.98
C ALA A 16 -21.04 25.90 28.72
N ILE A 17 -20.10 26.85 28.83
CA ILE A 17 -19.22 27.22 27.70
C ILE A 17 -18.28 26.06 27.34
N GLY A 18 -17.70 25.38 28.34
CA GLY A 18 -16.81 24.24 28.11
C GLY A 18 -17.51 23.08 27.38
N THR A 19 -18.72 22.73 27.82
CA THR A 19 -19.53 21.68 27.19
C THR A 19 -19.99 22.07 25.79
N ALA A 20 -20.46 23.31 25.59
CA ALA A 20 -20.81 23.83 24.27
C ALA A 20 -19.62 23.83 23.29
N GLY A 21 -18.44 24.24 23.76
CA GLY A 21 -17.20 24.21 22.96
C GLY A 21 -16.81 22.80 22.53
N TRP A 22 -16.91 21.81 23.43
CA TRP A 22 -16.61 20.41 23.11
C TRP A 22 -17.60 19.82 22.10
N VAL A 23 -18.90 20.10 22.25
CA VAL A 23 -19.94 19.68 21.30
C VAL A 23 -19.71 20.32 19.93
N ALA A 24 -19.43 21.62 19.88
CA ALA A 24 -19.14 22.33 18.63
C ALA A 24 -17.90 21.77 17.92
N ASN A 25 -16.82 21.49 18.66
CA ASN A 25 -15.61 20.88 18.11
C ASN A 25 -15.89 19.47 17.56
N THR A 26 -16.66 18.67 18.28
CA THR A 26 -17.05 17.32 17.83
C THR A 26 -17.95 17.39 16.60
N TRP A 27 -18.90 18.33 16.56
CA TRP A 27 -19.77 18.56 15.41
C TRP A 27 -18.98 18.99 14.16
N LEU A 28 -18.00 19.89 14.32
CA LEU A 28 -17.12 20.30 13.23
C LEU A 28 -16.30 19.13 12.68
N ARG A 29 -15.73 18.31 13.57
CA ARG A 29 -14.96 17.10 13.18
C ARG A 29 -15.82 16.11 12.40
N ILE A 30 -17.06 15.88 12.84
CA ILE A 30 -18.02 15.02 12.15
C ILE A 30 -18.35 15.59 10.76
N LYS A 31 -18.68 16.89 10.68
CA LYS A 31 -19.04 17.56 9.41
C LYS A 31 -17.89 17.55 8.40
N ASN A 32 -16.66 17.71 8.88
CA ASN A 32 -15.44 17.73 8.06
C ASN A 32 -14.83 16.34 7.83
N GLY A 33 -15.48 15.27 8.32
CA GLY A 33 -15.05 13.90 8.05
C GLY A 33 -13.78 13.46 8.77
N TYR A 34 -13.36 14.17 9.83
CA TYR A 34 -12.24 13.72 10.65
C TYR A 34 -12.65 12.46 11.44
N PRO A 35 -11.77 11.45 11.54
CA PRO A 35 -12.06 10.28 12.34
C PRO A 35 -12.33 10.69 13.78
N LEU A 36 -13.45 10.20 14.34
CA LEU A 36 -13.71 10.25 15.77
C LEU A 36 -12.77 9.25 16.42
N GLU A 37 -11.62 9.74 16.88
CA GLU A 37 -10.65 8.98 17.63
C GLU A 37 -11.21 8.67 19.02
N SER A 38 -11.12 7.42 19.46
CA SER A 38 -11.23 7.09 20.88
C SER A 38 -10.02 7.66 21.62
N SER A 39 -10.08 7.78 22.95
CA SER A 39 -9.00 8.29 23.82
C SER A 39 -7.67 7.49 23.75
N TRP A 40 -7.55 6.54 22.84
CA TRP A 40 -6.36 5.73 22.53
C TRP A 40 -5.97 5.77 21.04
N GLY A 41 -6.39 6.80 20.30
CA GLY A 41 -5.94 7.04 18.92
C GLY A 41 -6.47 6.05 17.88
N LYS A 42 -7.50 5.26 18.21
CA LYS A 42 -8.16 4.37 17.24
C LYS A 42 -9.47 4.99 16.76
N PRO A 43 -9.70 5.12 15.43
CA PRO A 43 -10.98 5.58 14.91
C PRO A 43 -12.09 4.59 15.32
N ILE A 44 -13.16 5.11 15.93
CA ILE A 44 -14.29 4.32 16.45
C ILE A 44 -15.12 3.69 15.31
N TYR A 45 -14.96 4.21 14.08
CA TYR A 45 -15.42 3.57 12.86
C TYR A 45 -14.22 3.19 11.99
N PRO A 46 -13.73 1.94 12.03
CA PRO A 46 -12.97 1.43 10.92
C PRO A 46 -13.97 1.31 9.77
N LYS A 47 -14.04 2.34 8.92
CA LYS A 47 -14.47 2.13 7.54
C LYS A 47 -13.39 1.25 6.93
N ALA A 48 -13.45 -0.06 7.21
CA ALA A 48 -13.00 -1.05 6.26
C ALA A 48 -13.94 -0.86 5.08
N ASP A 49 -13.58 0.11 4.25
CA ASP A 49 -14.23 0.41 3.00
C ASP A 49 -14.16 -0.90 2.22
N LEU A 50 -15.28 -1.64 2.17
CA LEU A 50 -15.34 -2.97 1.55
C LEU A 50 -14.82 -2.89 0.11
N GLU A 51 -15.04 -1.73 -0.53
CA GLU A 51 -14.48 -1.36 -1.82
C GLU A 51 -12.93 -1.32 -1.81
N SER A 52 -12.31 -0.69 -0.80
CA SER A 52 -10.84 -0.71 -0.64
C SER A 52 -10.29 -2.12 -0.46
N VAL A 53 -10.97 -2.98 0.31
CA VAL A 53 -10.54 -4.37 0.54
C VAL A 53 -10.69 -5.20 -0.74
N GLU A 54 -11.78 -5.00 -1.47
CA GLU A 54 -12.02 -5.63 -2.77
C GLU A 54 -11.01 -5.15 -3.82
N ARG A 55 -10.70 -3.85 -3.87
CA ARG A 55 -9.66 -3.30 -4.74
C ARG A 55 -8.28 -3.86 -4.40
N ILE A 56 -7.94 -3.99 -3.11
CA ILE A 56 -6.68 -4.63 -2.69
C ILE A 56 -6.63 -6.09 -3.15
N LYS A 57 -7.74 -6.82 -3.05
CA LYS A 57 -7.84 -8.20 -3.54
C LYS A 57 -7.65 -8.29 -5.06
N LEU A 58 -8.30 -7.42 -5.83
CA LEU A 58 -8.15 -7.33 -7.28
C LEU A 58 -6.70 -6.98 -7.68
N LEU A 59 -6.09 -5.97 -7.04
CA LEU A 59 -4.70 -5.60 -7.27
C LEU A 59 -3.72 -6.71 -6.89
N SER A 60 -4.00 -7.47 -5.83
CA SER A 60 -3.18 -8.62 -5.45
C SER A 60 -3.25 -9.75 -6.47
N GLN A 61 -4.41 -9.96 -7.10
CA GLN A 61 -4.58 -10.94 -8.17
C GLN A 61 -3.84 -10.50 -9.45
N GLU A 62 -3.96 -9.23 -9.83
CA GLU A 62 -3.24 -8.65 -10.97
C GLU A 62 -1.72 -8.76 -10.78
N ASN A 63 -1.21 -8.44 -9.59
CA ASN A 63 0.21 -8.61 -9.27
C ASN A 63 0.67 -10.07 -9.36
N ALA A 64 -0.16 -11.03 -8.96
CA ALA A 64 0.17 -12.46 -9.08
C ALA A 64 0.24 -12.89 -10.56
N GLN A 65 -0.70 -12.42 -11.39
CA GLN A 65 -0.70 -12.67 -12.83
C GLN A 65 0.53 -12.04 -13.52
N LEU A 66 0.82 -10.77 -13.25
CA LEU A 66 1.98 -10.08 -13.82
C LEU A 66 3.29 -10.78 -13.45
N ARG A 67 3.41 -11.30 -12.23
CA ARG A 67 4.58 -12.07 -11.81
C ARG A 67 4.71 -13.39 -12.56
N ALA A 68 3.60 -14.07 -12.84
CA ALA A 68 3.60 -15.28 -13.66
C ALA A 68 3.99 -14.99 -15.12
N GLU A 69 3.44 -13.92 -15.71
CA GLU A 69 3.80 -13.48 -17.07
C GLU A 69 5.28 -13.10 -17.15
N LEU A 70 5.79 -12.32 -16.19
CA LEU A 70 7.22 -11.98 -16.10
C LEU A 70 8.09 -13.22 -15.93
N GLY A 71 7.66 -14.22 -15.15
CA GLY A 71 8.34 -15.50 -15.03
C GLY A 71 8.48 -16.20 -16.38
N SER A 72 7.38 -16.30 -17.14
CA SER A 72 7.39 -16.93 -18.47
C SER A 72 8.31 -16.21 -19.47
N ILE A 73 8.38 -14.87 -19.41
CA ILE A 73 9.28 -14.08 -20.23
C ILE A 73 10.73 -14.33 -19.83
N LYS A 74 11.02 -14.40 -18.53
CA LYS A 74 12.36 -14.70 -18.02
C LYS A 74 12.84 -16.08 -18.49
N ASP A 75 11.99 -17.10 -18.45
CA ASP A 75 12.34 -18.45 -18.94
C ASP A 75 12.65 -18.45 -20.44
N ARG A 76 11.87 -17.69 -21.24
CA ARG A 76 12.14 -17.53 -22.67
C ARG A 76 13.45 -16.78 -22.93
N LEU A 77 13.74 -15.74 -22.15
CA LEU A 77 15.00 -15.01 -22.24
C LEU A 77 16.20 -15.91 -21.93
N GLY A 78 16.11 -16.77 -20.90
CA GLY A 78 17.14 -17.75 -20.60
C GLY A 78 17.35 -18.76 -21.73
N ASN A 79 16.27 -19.22 -22.37
CA ASN A 79 16.37 -20.07 -23.56
C ASN A 79 17.06 -19.37 -24.73
N VAL A 80 16.76 -18.08 -24.96
CA VAL A 80 17.41 -17.27 -26.00
C VAL A 80 18.89 -17.07 -25.68
N GLU A 81 19.23 -16.75 -24.44
CA GLU A 81 20.62 -16.61 -23.97
C GLU A 81 21.41 -17.90 -24.23
N ARG A 82 20.81 -19.05 -23.90
CA ARG A 82 21.42 -20.36 -24.15
C ARG A 82 21.64 -20.64 -25.64
N ILE A 83 20.66 -20.36 -26.50
CA ILE A 83 20.79 -20.54 -27.96
C ILE A 83 21.93 -19.69 -28.50
N VAL A 84 21.93 -18.39 -28.17
CA VAL A 84 22.93 -17.44 -28.68
C VAL A 84 24.34 -17.81 -28.21
N THR A 85 24.48 -18.26 -26.95
CA THR A 85 25.78 -18.61 -26.38
C THR A 85 26.28 -19.96 -26.89
N ASP A 86 25.45 -21.01 -26.85
CA ASP A 86 25.85 -22.36 -27.25
C ASP A 86 26.12 -22.46 -28.77
N ASP A 87 25.28 -21.83 -29.60
CA ASP A 87 25.45 -21.88 -31.06
C ASP A 87 26.71 -21.11 -31.53
N ALA A 88 27.06 -19.99 -30.88
CA ALA A 88 28.27 -19.24 -31.21
C ALA A 88 29.55 -20.05 -30.93
N HIS A 89 29.60 -20.75 -29.80
CA HIS A 89 30.72 -21.63 -29.47
C HIS A 89 30.77 -22.84 -30.41
N ARG A 90 29.63 -23.49 -30.69
CA ARG A 90 29.57 -24.64 -31.61
C ARG A 90 30.05 -24.27 -33.01
N LEU A 91 29.57 -23.15 -33.57
CA LEU A 91 29.99 -22.69 -34.89
C LEU A 91 31.50 -22.42 -34.95
N THR A 92 32.07 -21.79 -33.91
CA THR A 92 33.51 -21.52 -33.85
C THR A 92 34.33 -22.83 -33.87
N HIS A 93 33.90 -23.83 -33.11
CA HIS A 93 34.53 -25.16 -33.11
C HIS A 93 34.40 -25.87 -34.46
N GLU A 94 33.24 -25.80 -35.11
CA GLU A 94 33.04 -26.38 -36.45
C GLU A 94 33.93 -25.70 -37.52
N ILE A 95 34.08 -24.38 -37.47
CA ILE A 95 34.98 -23.63 -38.37
C ILE A 95 36.44 -24.07 -38.17
N GLU A 96 36.90 -24.19 -36.93
CA GLU A 96 38.26 -24.60 -36.61
C GLU A 96 38.55 -26.01 -37.11
N ALA A 97 37.64 -26.96 -36.89
CA ALA A 97 37.76 -28.33 -37.38
C ALA A 97 37.82 -28.44 -38.90
N LEU A 98 37.05 -27.61 -39.62
CA LEU A 98 37.11 -27.53 -41.08
C LEU A 98 38.42 -26.91 -41.58
N ARG A 99 39.00 -25.96 -40.83
CA ARG A 99 40.29 -25.35 -41.16
C ARG A 99 41.44 -26.35 -41.03
N ASP A 100 41.48 -27.11 -39.93
CA ASP A 100 42.50 -28.14 -39.71
C ASP A 100 42.42 -29.25 -40.75
N LYS A 101 41.21 -29.70 -41.11
CA LYS A 101 41.01 -30.71 -42.18
C LYS A 101 41.49 -30.24 -43.55
N ARG A 102 41.48 -28.93 -43.82
CA ARG A 102 41.95 -28.36 -45.09
C ARG A 102 43.47 -28.13 -45.11
N ALA A 103 44.07 -27.93 -43.93
CA ALA A 103 45.51 -27.71 -43.78
C ALA A 103 46.33 -29.02 -43.82
N ASN A 104 45.68 -30.16 -43.64
CA ASN A 104 46.23 -31.52 -43.72
C ASN A 104 45.88 -32.17 -45.07
#